data_AF-A0A5P1F2I4-F1
#
_entry.id   AF-A0A5P1F2I4-F1
#
_cell.length_a   1.000
_cell.length_b   1.000
_cell.length_c   1.000
_cell.angle_alpha   90.00
_cell.angle_beta   90.00
_cell.angle_gamma   90.00
#
_symmetry.space_group_name_H-M   'P 1'
#
loop_
_entity.id
_entity.type
_entity.pdbx_description
1 polymer ?
#
loop_
_entity_poly.entity_id
_entity_poly.type
_entity_poly.pdbx_seq_one_letter_code
_entity_poly.pdbx_strand_id
1 'polypeptide(L)'
;MQVHPNGIRHIREDGRINEWKTPGKKTIATVGSNRPQVVIALSGGELIYFEMDMTGQLMEVEKHEMPGMWSAWTLHLFLKGSRGLVSLQFAPMTTLSAFCRWILTIVCRF
;
A
#
# COMPACT_ATOMS: atom_id res chain seq x y z
N MET A 1 2.06 7.55 -13.28
CA MET A 1 1.79 8.03 -11.91
C MET A 1 3.05 8.62 -11.30
N GLN A 2 2.90 9.69 -10.54
CA GLN A 2 3.96 10.37 -9.81
C GLN A 2 3.58 10.43 -8.33
N VAL A 3 4.51 10.10 -7.44
CA VAL A 3 4.31 10.17 -5.98
C VAL A 3 5.16 11.31 -5.44
N HIS A 4 4.60 12.11 -4.55
CA HIS A 4 5.29 13.19 -3.86
C HIS A 4 4.95 13.16 -2.36
N PRO A 5 5.73 13.82 -1.48
CA PRO A 5 5.49 13.75 -0.04
C PRO A 5 4.07 14.18 0.38
N ASN A 6 3.43 15.05 -0.39
CA ASN A 6 2.10 15.58 -0.08
C ASN A 6 0.94 14.86 -0.81
N GLY A 7 1.21 13.79 -1.58
CA GLY A 7 0.17 13.13 -2.37
C GLY A 7 0.65 12.34 -3.58
N ILE A 8 -0.31 11.96 -4.41
CA ILE A 8 -0.10 11.18 -5.63
C ILE A 8 -0.76 11.91 -6.79
N ARG A 9 0.00 12.10 -7.87
CA ARG A 9 -0.47 12.67 -9.12
C ARG A 9 -0.55 11.59 -10.19
N HIS A 10 -1.73 11.34 -10.71
CA HIS A 10 -1.95 10.48 -11.87
C HIS A 10 -2.28 11.34 -13.09
N ILE A 11 -1.39 11.32 -14.09
CA ILE A 11 -1.62 11.93 -15.39
C ILE A 11 -2.15 10.83 -16.31
N ARG A 12 -3.35 11.02 -16.83
CA ARG A 12 -4.00 10.12 -17.78
C ARG A 12 -3.50 10.39 -19.21
N GLU A 13 -3.78 9.46 -20.11
CA GLU A 13 -3.43 9.57 -21.52
C GLU A 13 -4.18 10.72 -22.23
N ASP A 14 -5.38 11.06 -21.75
CA ASP A 14 -6.17 12.21 -22.20
C ASP A 14 -5.65 13.57 -21.66
N GLY A 15 -4.53 13.57 -20.93
CA GLY A 15 -3.94 14.76 -20.31
C GLY A 15 -4.63 15.22 -19.02
N ARG A 16 -5.71 14.57 -18.57
CA ARG A 16 -6.36 14.90 -17.30
C ARG A 16 -5.47 14.48 -16.13
N ILE A 17 -5.41 15.34 -15.12
CA ILE A 17 -4.61 15.11 -13.92
C ILE A 17 -5.55 14.84 -12.76
N ASN A 18 -5.43 13.66 -12.18
CA ASN A 18 -6.04 13.33 -10.90
C ASN A 18 -4.99 13.44 -9.81
N GLU A 19 -5.26 14.29 -8.83
CA GLU A 19 -4.37 14.47 -7.68
C GLU A 19 -5.08 13.99 -6.42
N TRP A 20 -4.51 12.97 -5.80
CA TRP A 20 -4.87 12.57 -4.44
C TRP A 20 -3.93 13.29 -3.48
N LYS A 21 -4.49 13.95 -2.47
CA LYS A 21 -3.73 14.69 -1.44
C LYS A 21 -3.74 13.91 -0.14
N THR A 22 -2.62 13.97 0.58
CA THR A 22 -2.56 13.35 1.90
C THR A 22 -3.60 13.97 2.84
N PRO A 23 -4.30 13.15 3.63
CA PRO A 23 -5.23 13.66 4.63
C PRO A 23 -4.47 14.40 5.74
N GLY A 24 -4.93 15.61 6.07
CA GLY A 24 -4.35 16.43 7.13
C GLY A 24 -2.97 17.02 6.76
N LYS A 25 -2.02 16.98 7.70
CA LYS A 25 -0.63 17.43 7.51
C LYS A 25 0.36 16.25 7.44
N LYS A 26 -0.13 15.07 7.07
CA LYS A 26 0.70 13.86 6.97
C LYS A 26 1.45 13.84 5.64
N THR A 27 2.60 13.19 5.63
CA THR A 27 3.46 13.05 4.46
C THR A 27 3.60 11.58 4.09
N ILE A 28 3.81 11.28 2.81
CA ILE A 28 4.09 9.92 2.35
C ILE A 28 5.52 9.55 2.76
N ALA A 29 5.65 8.59 3.67
CA ALA A 29 6.93 8.09 4.16
C ALA A 29 7.53 7.05 3.20
N THR A 30 6.70 6.10 2.77
CA THR A 30 7.12 5.03 1.87
C THR A 30 5.98 4.70 0.90
N VAL A 31 6.33 4.30 -0.32
CA VAL A 31 5.38 3.88 -1.34
C VAL A 31 5.79 2.53 -1.92
N GLY A 32 4.81 1.69 -2.18
CA GLY A 32 4.94 0.56 -3.08
C GLY A 32 3.92 0.69 -4.20
N SER A 33 4.30 0.36 -5.43
CA SER A 33 3.38 0.34 -6.56
C SER A 33 3.57 -0.90 -7.43
N ASN A 34 2.47 -1.36 -8.01
CA ASN A 34 2.35 -2.39 -9.03
C ASN A 34 1.41 -1.88 -10.14
N ARG A 35 1.31 -2.58 -11.28
CA ARG A 35 0.60 -2.11 -12.48
C ARG A 35 -0.81 -1.53 -12.21
N PRO A 36 -1.70 -2.16 -11.40
CA PRO A 36 -3.00 -1.60 -11.03
C PRO A 36 -3.12 -1.25 -9.55
N GLN A 37 -2.04 -1.32 -8.76
CA GLN A 37 -2.13 -1.27 -7.30
C GLN A 37 -1.09 -0.33 -6.74
N VAL A 38 -1.46 0.49 -5.77
CA VAL A 38 -0.52 1.35 -5.06
C VAL A 38 -0.81 1.25 -3.58
N VAL A 39 0.23 1.09 -2.78
CA VAL A 39 0.13 1.16 -1.34
C VAL A 39 1.05 2.28 -0.87
N ILE A 40 0.53 3.17 -0.04
CA ILE A 40 1.33 4.22 0.60
C ILE A 40 1.32 4.03 2.10
N ALA A 41 2.44 4.34 2.72
CA ALA A 41 2.57 4.51 4.15
C ALA A 41 2.75 6.00 4.46
N LEU A 42 1.89 6.55 5.31
CA LEU A 42 1.96 7.93 5.79
C LEU A 42 2.79 8.05 7.07
N SER A 43 3.39 9.22 7.26
CA SER A 43 4.03 9.66 8.50
C SER A 43 2.96 9.71 9.60
N GLY A 44 2.94 8.68 10.45
CA GLY A 44 1.89 8.50 11.46
C GLY A 44 1.39 7.07 11.60
N GLY A 45 1.93 6.11 10.83
CA GLY A 45 1.53 4.71 10.99
C GLY A 45 0.26 4.36 10.20
N GLU A 46 -0.10 5.12 9.18
CA GLU A 46 -1.26 4.78 8.35
C GLU A 46 -0.80 4.19 7.03
N LEU A 47 -1.48 3.15 6.60
CA LEU A 47 -1.30 2.51 5.31
C LEU A 47 -2.59 2.68 4.53
N ILE A 48 -2.47 3.15 3.29
CA ILE A 48 -3.61 3.33 2.40
C ILE A 48 -3.36 2.52 1.14
N TYR A 49 -4.31 1.67 0.82
CA TYR A 49 -4.32 0.85 -0.37
C TYR A 49 -5.20 1.47 -1.45
N PHE A 50 -4.61 1.59 -2.63
CA PHE A 50 -5.25 2.10 -3.83
C PHE A 50 -5.25 1.05 -4.92
N GLU A 51 -6.35 1.02 -5.66
CA GLU A 51 -6.46 0.28 -6.91
C GLU A 51 -6.79 1.21 -8.06
N MET A 52 -6.29 0.87 -9.24
CA MET A 52 -6.64 1.55 -10.47
C MET A 52 -7.84 0.85 -11.10
N ASP A 53 -8.96 1.56 -11.21
CA ASP A 53 -10.14 1.08 -11.91
C ASP A 53 -9.89 1.00 -13.44
N MET A 54 -10.75 0.28 -14.18
CA MET A 54 -10.69 0.16 -15.64
C MET A 54 -10.72 1.51 -16.37
N THR A 55 -11.25 2.53 -15.71
CA THR A 55 -11.28 3.92 -16.21
C THR A 55 -10.00 4.71 -15.93
N GLY A 56 -8.97 4.10 -15.33
CA GLY A 56 -7.71 4.76 -14.97
C GLY A 56 -7.85 5.74 -13.79
N GLN A 57 -8.91 5.61 -12.99
CA GLN A 57 -9.05 6.35 -11.73
C GLN A 57 -8.28 5.62 -10.63
N LEU A 58 -7.61 6.38 -9.76
CA LEU A 58 -7.06 5.81 -8.54
C LEU A 58 -8.16 5.80 -7.48
N MET A 59 -8.57 4.63 -7.03
CA MET A 59 -9.61 4.43 -6.03
C MET A 59 -8.97 4.02 -4.70
N GLU A 60 -9.34 4.71 -3.62
CA GLU A 60 -9.00 4.29 -2.27
C GLU A 60 -9.88 3.10 -1.90
N VAL A 61 -9.25 1.93 -1.69
CA VAL A 61 -9.97 0.69 -1.39
C VAL A 61 -10.00 0.45 0.11
N GLU A 62 -8.86 0.60 0.78
CA GLU A 62 -8.75 0.32 2.20
C GLU A 62 -7.74 1.23 2.89
N LYS A 63 -8.03 1.61 4.13
CA LYS A 63 -7.15 2.35 5.02
C LYS A 63 -6.94 1.55 6.30
N HIS A 64 -5.69 1.40 6.70
CA HIS A 64 -5.32 0.68 7.91
C HIS A 64 -4.36 1.52 8.78
N GLU A 65 -4.60 1.59 10.08
CA GLU A 65 -3.66 2.18 11.03
C GLU A 65 -2.82 1.06 11.64
N MET A 66 -1.52 1.01 11.36
CA MET A 66 -0.61 0.13 12.10
C MET A 66 0.40 0.96 12.90
N PRO A 67 0.45 0.77 14.23
CA PRO A 67 1.48 1.35 15.06
C PRO A 67 2.82 0.67 14.77
N GLY A 68 3.75 1.38 14.14
CA GLY A 68 5.10 0.86 13.89
C GLY A 68 5.86 1.57 12.78
N MET A 69 7.17 1.28 12.71
CA MET A 69 8.04 1.79 11.66
C MET A 69 8.00 0.83 10.47
N TRP A 70 7.57 1.33 9.31
CA TRP A 70 7.39 0.52 8.11
C TRP A 70 8.71 0.31 7.38
N SER A 71 8.95 -0.94 6.96
CA SER A 71 10.02 -1.23 6.00
C SER A 71 9.46 -1.31 4.58
N ALA A 72 10.26 -0.95 3.57
CA ALA A 72 9.88 -1.07 2.17
C ALA A 72 9.47 -2.53 1.79
N TRP A 73 10.04 -3.52 2.47
CA TRP A 73 9.72 -4.94 2.30
C TRP A 73 8.28 -5.27 2.72
N THR A 74 7.76 -4.63 3.77
CA THR A 74 6.37 -4.79 4.23
C THR A 74 5.38 -4.38 3.16
N LEU A 75 5.62 -3.24 2.50
CA LEU A 75 4.78 -2.74 1.41
C LEU A 75 4.83 -3.66 0.17
N HIS A 76 6.00 -4.22 -0.14
CA HIS A 76 6.15 -5.17 -1.24
C HIS A 76 5.33 -6.45 -1.03
N LEU A 77 5.28 -6.97 0.20
CA LEU A 77 4.48 -8.14 0.54
C LEU A 77 2.97 -7.86 0.38
N PHE A 78 2.52 -6.68 0.79
CA PHE A 78 1.12 -6.26 0.68
C PHE A 78 0.65 -6.22 -0.78
N LEU A 79 1.48 -5.70 -1.70
CA LEU A 79 1.18 -5.64 -3.13
C LEU A 79 1.17 -7.00 -3.83
N LYS A 80 1.88 -8.00 -3.30
CA LYS A 80 1.82 -9.38 -3.83
C LYS A 80 0.58 -10.12 -3.31
N GLY A 81 0.16 -9.85 -2.08
CA GLY A 81 -0.97 -10.50 -1.41
C GLY A 81 -2.34 -10.23 -2.02
N SER A 82 -2.54 -9.08 -2.66
CA SER A 82 -3.86 -8.61 -3.13
C SER A 82 -4.33 -9.20 -4.46
N ARG A 83 -3.52 -10.04 -5.14
CA ARG A 83 -3.99 -10.87 -6.27
C ARG A 83 -3.80 -12.34 -5.93
N GLY A 84 -4.78 -12.91 -5.22
CA GLY A 84 -4.89 -14.31 -4.83
C GLY A 84 -3.86 -15.28 -5.43
N LEU A 85 -2.73 -15.41 -4.74
CA LEU A 85 -1.70 -16.47 -4.77
C LEU A 85 -0.36 -15.87 -4.36
N VAL A 86 -0.19 -15.61 -3.06
CA VAL A 86 1.17 -15.59 -2.49
C VAL A 86 1.39 -16.94 -1.88
N SER A 87 2.02 -17.82 -2.66
CA SER A 87 2.77 -18.94 -2.12
C SER A 87 3.74 -18.37 -1.09
N LEU A 88 3.54 -18.74 0.17
CA LEU A 88 4.41 -18.43 1.30
C LEU A 88 5.82 -18.95 0.98
N GLN A 89 6.70 -18.09 0.43
CA GLN A 89 8.12 -18.29 0.63
C GLN A 89 8.43 -17.84 2.06
N PHE A 90 8.44 -18.83 2.94
CA PHE A 90 8.97 -18.74 4.29
C PHE A 90 10.37 -18.14 4.25
N ALA A 91 10.53 -16.90 4.71
CA ALA A 91 11.82 -16.45 5.21
C ALA A 91 12.03 -17.11 6.59
N PRO A 92 13.16 -17.80 6.83
CA PRO A 92 13.41 -18.42 8.12
C PRO A 92 13.53 -17.34 9.21
N MET A 93 12.73 -17.57 10.25
CA MET A 93 12.62 -16.83 11.51
C MET A 93 13.95 -16.44 12.14
N THR A 94 13.99 -15.29 12.80
CA THR A 94 14.38 -15.18 14.22
C THR A 94 13.99 -13.80 14.80
N THR A 95 12.69 -13.51 14.89
CA THR A 95 12.04 -12.63 15.90
C THR A 95 10.65 -12.19 15.38
N LEU A 96 9.68 -13.10 15.48
CA LEU A 96 8.32 -12.92 14.96
C LEU A 96 7.32 -13.52 15.96
N SER A 97 6.75 -12.72 16.85
CA SER A 97 5.62 -13.18 17.68
C SER A 97 4.33 -12.37 17.53
N ALA A 98 4.39 -11.12 17.06
CA ALA A 98 3.18 -10.32 16.76
C ALA A 98 2.95 -10.09 15.26
N PHE A 99 4.02 -9.79 14.51
CA PHE A 99 3.91 -9.39 13.10
C PHE A 99 3.52 -10.55 12.15
N CYS A 100 3.95 -11.78 12.44
CA CYS A 100 3.62 -12.96 11.63
C CYS A 100 2.14 -13.36 11.78
N ARG A 101 1.59 -13.33 13.01
CA ARG A 101 0.16 -13.64 13.23
C ARG A 101 -0.76 -12.61 12.60
N TRP A 102 -0.31 -11.35 12.57
CA TRP A 102 -1.09 -10.27 11.99
C TRP A 102 -1.15 -10.36 10.45
N ILE A 103 -0.01 -10.63 9.78
CA ILE A 103 0.01 -10.89 8.33
C ILE A 103 -0.80 -12.14 7.97
N LEU A 104 -0.73 -13.21 8.77
CA LEU A 104 -1.55 -14.41 8.57
C LEU A 104 -3.06 -14.14 8.73
N THR A 105 -3.47 -13.21 9.59
CA THR A 105 -4.90 -12.89 9.80
C THR A 105 -5.48 -12.09 8.64
N ILE A 106 -4.66 -11.25 7.98
CA ILE A 106 -5.08 -10.49 6.79
C ILE A 106 -5.04 -11.34 5.52
N VAL A 107 -4.11 -12.28 5.42
CA VAL A 107 -3.96 -13.11 4.22
C VAL A 107 -4.89 -14.34 4.22
N CYS A 108 -5.34 -14.84 5.39
CA CYS A 108 -6.17 -16.06 5.47
C CYS A 108 -7.67 -15.81 5.77
N ARG A 109 -8.20 -14.61 5.52
CA ARG A 109 -9.63 -14.32 5.66
C ARG A 109 -10.31 -14.00 4.32
N PHE A 110 -9.97 -14.73 3.25
CA PHE A 110 -10.82 -15.06 2.09
C PHE A 110 -10.31 -16.34 1.43
#